data_AF-W6Q089-F1
#
_entry.id   AF-W6Q089-F1
#
_cell.length_a   1.000
_cell.length_b   1.000
_cell.length_c   1.000
_cell.angle_alpha   90.00
_cell.angle_beta   90.00
_cell.angle_gamma   90.00
#
_symmetry.space_group_name_H-M   'P 1'
#
loop_
_entity.id
_entity.type
_entity.pdbx_description
1 polymer ?
#
loop_
_entity_poly.entity_id
_entity_poly.type
_entity_poly.pdbx_seq_one_letter_code
_entity_poly.pdbx_strand_id
1 'polypeptide(L)'
;MAPLIRVIGSLNVDMVSVTPRFPNPGETITSSSYFTSAGGKGANQAVACGPASVSHVLNTTGAGDTFVGAYAVRVARWREQRRADGKAGQDLADDEKAYRYKTVMDEAMHVAARASARAVERQGAMDSIPFENEV
;
A
#
# COMPACT_ATOMS: atom_id res chain seq x y z
N MET A 1 -9.95 20.10 17.39
CA MET A 1 -9.98 18.68 16.96
C MET A 1 -8.56 18.18 16.87
N ALA A 2 -8.29 16.95 17.32
CA ALA A 2 -6.98 16.32 17.10
C ALA A 2 -6.80 16.02 15.60
N PRO A 3 -5.57 16.14 15.05
CA PRO A 3 -5.31 15.86 13.64
C PRO A 3 -5.50 14.37 13.31
N LEU A 4 -6.14 14.07 12.18
CA LEU A 4 -6.31 12.71 11.68
C LEU A 4 -5.02 12.25 10.97
N ILE A 5 -4.45 11.13 11.42
CA ILE A 5 -3.27 10.50 10.79
C ILE A 5 -3.73 9.27 10.01
N ARG A 6 -3.40 9.20 8.72
CA ARG A 6 -3.67 8.04 7.86
C ARG A 6 -2.35 7.42 7.45
N VAL A 7 -2.15 6.15 7.81
CA VAL A 7 -0.93 5.41 7.46
C VAL A 7 -1.24 4.48 6.31
N ILE A 8 -0.43 4.58 5.26
CA ILE A 8 -0.56 3.79 4.04
C ILE A 8 0.78 3.14 3.80
N GLY A 9 0.81 1.82 3.82
CA GLY A 9 2.05 1.09 3.57
C GLY A 9 1.85 -0.40 3.72
N SER A 10 2.98 -1.11 3.73
CA SER A 10 2.99 -2.57 3.82
C SER A 10 2.57 -3.09 5.18
N LEU A 11 1.85 -4.22 5.15
CA LEU A 11 1.61 -5.12 6.26
C LEU A 11 2.19 -6.48 5.87
N ASN A 12 3.04 -7.04 6.73
CA ASN A 12 3.72 -8.30 6.49
C ASN A 12 3.49 -9.26 7.66
N VAL A 13 3.75 -10.54 7.43
CA VAL A 13 4.05 -11.52 8.48
C VAL A 13 5.55 -11.74 8.45
N ASP A 14 6.22 -11.30 9.50
CA ASP A 14 7.66 -11.48 9.64
C ASP A 14 7.91 -12.88 10.21
N MET A 15 8.60 -13.72 9.44
CA MET A 15 9.08 -15.04 9.87
C MET A 15 10.52 -14.89 10.37
N VAL A 16 10.73 -15.11 11.66
CA VAL A 16 12.04 -14.89 12.30
C VAL A 16 12.61 -16.22 12.78
N SER A 17 13.71 -16.64 12.17
CA SER A 17 14.53 -17.77 12.63
C SER A 17 15.80 -17.24 13.30
N VAL A 18 16.02 -17.58 14.57
CA VAL A 18 17.24 -17.23 15.29
C VAL A 18 18.29 -18.29 15.02
N THR A 19 19.46 -17.88 14.54
CA THR A 19 20.61 -18.74 14.26
C THR A 19 21.86 -18.13 14.89
N PRO A 20 22.91 -18.92 15.19
CA PRO A 20 24.14 -18.39 15.79
C PRO A 20 24.89 -17.42 14.85
N ARG A 21 24.62 -17.50 13.54
CA ARG A 21 25.15 -16.61 12.48
C ARG A 21 24.28 -16.71 11.23
N PHE A 22 24.56 -15.85 10.24
CA PHE A 22 23.99 -16.02 8.90
C PHE A 22 24.57 -17.27 8.21
N PRO A 23 23.76 -17.99 7.40
CA PRO A 23 24.23 -19.11 6.60
C PRO A 23 25.11 -18.63 5.45
N ASN A 24 26.08 -19.44 5.05
CA ASN A 24 26.83 -19.25 3.81
C ASN A 24 25.99 -19.72 2.60
N PRO A 25 26.32 -19.29 1.36
CA PRO A 25 25.67 -19.82 0.17
C PRO A 25 25.76 -21.35 0.09
N GLY A 26 24.61 -22.01 -0.08
CA GLY A 26 24.50 -23.47 -0.16
C GLY A 26 24.54 -24.21 1.18
N GLU A 27 24.70 -23.51 2.30
CA GLU A 27 24.73 -24.10 3.63
C GLU A 27 23.31 -24.20 4.23
N THR A 28 23.03 -25.31 4.93
CA THR A 28 21.83 -25.46 5.77
C THR A 28 22.22 -25.41 7.24
N ILE A 29 21.57 -24.54 8.03
CA ILE A 29 21.80 -24.42 9.48
C ILE A 29 20.48 -24.55 10.24
N THR A 30 20.52 -25.20 11.41
CA THR A 30 19.36 -25.35 12.30
C THR A 30 19.17 -24.08 13.14
N SER A 31 17.95 -23.56 13.19
CA SER A 31 17.60 -22.43 14.06
C SER A 31 17.52 -22.86 15.53
N SER A 32 17.97 -22.00 16.45
CA SER A 32 17.76 -22.18 17.89
C SER A 32 16.33 -21.82 18.31
N SER A 33 15.65 -20.96 17.56
CA SER A 33 14.23 -20.67 17.73
C SER A 33 13.60 -20.13 16.45
N TYR A 34 12.27 -20.22 16.38
CA TYR A 34 11.46 -19.70 15.28
C TYR A 34 10.20 -19.05 15.84
N PHE A 35 9.83 -17.89 15.32
CA PHE A 35 8.57 -17.25 15.64
C PHE A 35 8.06 -16.40 14.47
N THR A 36 6.76 -16.14 14.49
CA THR A 36 6.06 -15.27 13.54
C THR A 36 5.55 -14.03 14.25
N SER A 37 5.73 -12.86 13.64
CA SER A 37 5.19 -11.59 14.14
C SER A 37 4.44 -10.84 13.05
N ALA A 38 3.49 -10.00 13.44
CA ALA A 38 3.01 -8.95 12.55
C ALA A 38 4.16 -7.97 12.28
N GLY A 39 4.28 -7.53 11.02
CA GLY A 39 5.33 -6.63 10.58
C GLY A 39 4.88 -5.77 9.40
N GLY A 40 5.83 -5.23 8.66
CA GLY A 40 5.57 -4.28 7.58
C GLY A 40 5.64 -2.82 8.07
N LYS A 41 6.27 -1.98 7.26
CA LYS A 41 6.58 -0.60 7.65
C LYS A 41 5.31 0.23 7.85
N GLY A 42 4.28 -0.01 7.04
CA GLY A 42 2.98 0.66 7.18
C GLY A 42 2.26 0.25 8.46
N ALA A 43 2.20 -1.05 8.75
CA ALA A 43 1.62 -1.55 9.99
C ALA A 43 2.34 -1.02 11.23
N ASN A 44 3.67 -1.05 11.25
CA ASN A 44 4.47 -0.53 12.37
C ASN A 44 4.27 0.98 12.57
N GLN A 45 4.17 1.75 11.48
CA GLN A 45 3.85 3.17 11.54
C GLN A 45 2.43 3.42 12.07
N ALA A 46 1.43 2.64 11.64
CA ALA A 46 0.06 2.76 12.11
C ALA A 46 -0.08 2.48 13.61
N VAL A 47 0.60 1.44 14.10
CA VAL A 47 0.67 1.12 15.53
C VAL A 47 1.42 2.24 16.30
N ALA A 48 2.52 2.76 15.76
CA ALA A 48 3.29 3.83 16.38
C ALA A 48 2.52 5.16 16.48
N CYS A 49 1.60 5.43 15.55
CA CYS A 49 0.77 6.64 15.58
C CYS A 49 -0.30 6.63 16.70
N GLY A 50 -0.52 5.51 17.39
CA GLY A 50 -1.75 5.31 18.18
C GLY A 50 -2.94 5.15 17.24
N PRO A 51 -3.98 4.38 17.60
CA PRO A 51 -4.97 3.86 16.65
C PRO A 51 -5.54 4.96 15.74
N ALA A 52 -5.09 4.96 14.49
CA ALA A 52 -5.68 5.76 13.42
C ALA A 52 -7.14 5.30 13.27
N SER A 53 -8.07 6.21 13.51
CA SER A 53 -9.48 5.90 13.67
C SER A 53 -10.15 5.48 12.36
N VAL A 54 -10.19 4.18 12.11
CA VAL A 54 -11.29 3.51 11.41
C VAL A 54 -12.29 3.00 12.46
N SER A 55 -13.58 2.95 12.12
CA SER A 55 -14.63 2.63 13.09
C SER A 55 -14.47 1.22 13.68
N HIS A 56 -14.01 0.27 12.87
CA HIS A 56 -13.69 -1.10 13.27
C HIS A 56 -12.82 -1.77 12.19
N VAL A 57 -11.68 -2.37 12.56
CA VAL A 57 -10.85 -3.17 11.64
C VAL A 57 -11.33 -4.62 11.67
N LEU A 58 -11.72 -5.19 10.52
CA LEU A 58 -12.16 -6.58 10.43
C LEU A 58 -11.06 -7.51 9.91
N ASN A 59 -10.39 -7.15 8.82
CA ASN A 59 -9.35 -7.97 8.19
C ASN A 59 -8.49 -7.13 7.23
N THR A 60 -7.16 -7.23 7.31
CA THR A 60 -6.23 -6.40 6.55
C THR A 60 -5.54 -7.10 5.36
N THR A 61 -5.88 -8.36 5.07
CA THR A 61 -5.17 -9.20 4.08
C THR A 61 -5.10 -8.57 2.68
N GLY A 62 -6.15 -7.88 2.21
CA GLY A 62 -6.19 -7.28 0.86
C GLY A 62 -5.81 -5.79 0.78
N ALA A 63 -5.45 -5.16 1.90
CA ALA A 63 -5.36 -3.69 1.98
C ALA A 63 -4.21 -3.10 1.14
N GLY A 64 -3.07 -3.80 1.08
CA GLY A 64 -1.90 -3.40 0.29
C GLY A 64 -2.16 -3.49 -1.21
N ASP A 65 -2.68 -4.64 -1.67
CA ASP A 65 -3.02 -4.87 -3.08
C ASP A 65 -4.09 -3.90 -3.56
N THR A 66 -5.09 -3.63 -2.71
CA THR A 66 -6.13 -2.62 -2.98
C THR A 66 -5.52 -1.23 -3.17
N PHE A 67 -4.60 -0.82 -2.30
CA PHE A 67 -3.93 0.48 -2.42
C PHE A 67 -3.14 0.57 -3.73
N VAL A 68 -2.26 -0.41 -3.98
CA VAL A 68 -1.41 -0.42 -5.17
C VAL A 68 -2.24 -0.46 -6.44
N GLY A 69 -3.30 -1.28 -6.47
CA GLY A 69 -4.23 -1.38 -7.59
C GLY A 69 -4.93 -0.05 -7.88
N ALA A 70 -5.55 0.56 -6.87
CA ALA A 70 -6.24 1.84 -7.03
C ALA A 70 -5.29 2.97 -7.45
N TYR A 71 -4.10 3.04 -6.87
CA TYR A 71 -3.08 4.02 -7.24
C TYR A 71 -2.62 3.84 -8.68
N ALA A 72 -2.30 2.60 -9.07
CA ALA A 72 -1.83 2.26 -10.41
C ALA A 72 -2.90 2.58 -11.46
N VAL A 73 -4.17 2.25 -11.22
CA VAL A 73 -5.29 2.56 -12.12
C VAL A 73 -5.41 4.07 -12.31
N ARG A 74 -5.32 4.87 -11.24
CA ARG A 74 -5.44 6.33 -11.36
C ARG A 74 -4.30 6.95 -12.17
N VAL A 75 -3.06 6.51 -11.93
CA VAL A 75 -1.91 6.96 -12.71
C VAL A 75 -2.01 6.49 -14.17
N ALA A 76 -2.49 5.26 -14.41
CA ALA A 76 -2.68 4.72 -15.74
C ALA A 76 -3.72 5.52 -16.54
N ARG A 77 -4.83 5.95 -15.92
CA ARG A 77 -5.84 6.79 -16.58
C ARG A 77 -5.30 8.14 -17.03
N TRP A 78 -4.47 8.77 -16.20
CA TRP A 78 -3.81 10.01 -16.62
C TRP A 78 -2.84 9.77 -17.79
N ARG A 79 -2.12 8.64 -17.81
CA ARG A 79 -1.27 8.27 -18.95
C ARG A 79 -2.12 8.01 -20.21
N GLU A 80 -3.30 7.43 -20.06
CA GLU A 80 -4.25 7.22 -21.16
C GLU A 80 -4.75 8.55 -21.72
N GLN A 81 -5.09 9.51 -20.84
CA GLN A 81 -5.46 10.85 -21.28
C GLN A 81 -4.32 11.52 -22.05
N ARG A 82 -3.07 11.45 -21.56
CA ARG A 82 -1.92 11.97 -22.33
C ARG A 82 -1.77 11.31 -23.70
N ARG A 83 -2.05 10.00 -23.80
CA ARG A 83 -2.04 9.30 -25.09
C ARG A 83 -3.13 9.85 -26.01
N ALA A 84 -4.35 10.03 -25.51
CA ALA A 84 -5.47 10.60 -26.25
C ALA A 84 -5.18 12.04 -26.73
N ASP A 85 -4.42 12.81 -25.95
CA ASP A 85 -3.96 14.16 -26.29
C ASP A 85 -2.80 14.16 -27.31
N GLY A 86 -2.44 13.00 -27.88
CA GLY A 86 -1.38 12.87 -28.89
C GLY A 86 0.05 12.90 -28.33
N LYS A 87 0.22 12.84 -27.01
CA LYS A 87 1.53 12.90 -26.32
C LYS A 87 2.12 11.51 -26.03
N ALA A 88 1.70 10.50 -26.78
CA ALA A 88 2.15 9.13 -26.61
C ALA A 88 3.66 9.01 -26.89
N GLY A 89 4.42 8.42 -25.96
CA GLY A 89 5.87 8.23 -26.13
C GLY A 89 6.72 9.50 -26.03
N GLN A 90 6.10 10.65 -25.78
CA GLN A 90 6.81 11.91 -25.55
C GLN A 90 7.24 12.03 -24.09
N ASP A 91 8.42 12.59 -23.87
CA ASP A 91 8.89 12.97 -22.54
C ASP A 91 7.92 13.95 -21.88
N LEU A 92 7.96 14.01 -20.55
CA LEU A 92 7.15 14.95 -19.80
C LEU A 92 7.78 16.34 -19.84
N ALA A 93 7.01 17.34 -20.26
CA ALA A 93 7.37 18.74 -20.05
C ALA A 93 7.39 19.07 -18.54
N ASP A 94 8.11 20.13 -18.14
CA ASP A 94 8.32 20.42 -16.72
C ASP A 94 7.04 20.81 -15.97
N ASP A 95 6.11 21.48 -16.65
CA ASP A 95 4.76 21.75 -16.16
C ASP A 95 3.94 20.46 -15.99
N GLU A 96 4.05 19.53 -16.95
CA GLU A 96 3.40 18.21 -16.85
C GLU A 96 3.98 17.36 -15.73
N LYS A 97 5.30 17.42 -15.47
CA LYS A 97 5.93 16.78 -14.31
C LYS A 97 5.35 17.37 -13.02
N ALA A 98 5.32 18.68 -12.91
CA ALA A 98 4.79 19.36 -11.73
C ALA A 98 3.32 18.98 -11.48
N TYR A 99 2.48 18.98 -12.51
CA TYR A 99 1.07 18.57 -12.44
C TYR A 99 0.93 17.09 -12.07
N ARG A 100 1.72 16.21 -12.68
CA ARG A 100 1.71 14.78 -12.37
C ARG A 100 2.02 14.54 -10.89
N TYR A 101 3.09 15.14 -10.37
CA TYR A 101 3.52 14.90 -9.00
C TYR A 101 2.62 15.56 -7.96
N LYS A 102 2.15 16.79 -8.21
CA LYS A 102 1.37 17.55 -7.22
C LYS A 102 -0.12 17.26 -7.26
N THR A 103 -0.66 16.90 -8.42
CA THR A 103 -2.11 16.73 -8.59
C THR A 103 -2.45 15.27 -8.81
N VAL A 104 -1.90 14.65 -9.87
CA VAL A 104 -2.30 13.29 -10.27
C VAL A 104 -1.92 12.25 -9.21
N MET A 105 -0.69 12.32 -8.70
CA MET A 105 -0.21 11.39 -7.67
C MET A 105 -0.90 11.63 -6.33
N ASP A 106 -1.19 12.88 -5.98
CA ASP A 106 -1.88 13.21 -4.73
C ASP A 106 -3.34 12.73 -4.76
N GLU A 107 -4.06 12.94 -5.86
CA GLU A 107 -5.39 12.36 -6.07
C GLU A 107 -5.36 10.83 -6.08
N ALA A 108 -4.36 10.23 -6.73
CA ALA A 108 -4.17 8.78 -6.74
C ALA A 108 -3.93 8.24 -5.33
N MET A 109 -3.11 8.91 -4.53
CA MET A 109 -2.89 8.57 -3.13
C MET A 109 -4.19 8.66 -2.32
N HIS A 110 -4.97 9.73 -2.48
CA HIS A 110 -6.23 9.89 -1.76
C HIS A 110 -7.25 8.80 -2.08
N VAL A 111 -7.44 8.48 -3.35
CA VAL A 111 -8.36 7.40 -3.80
C VAL A 111 -7.86 6.05 -3.30
N ALA A 112 -6.57 5.76 -3.46
CA ALA A 112 -6.00 4.50 -3.02
C ALA A 112 -6.07 4.31 -1.50
N ALA A 113 -5.89 5.39 -0.72
CA ALA A 113 -6.04 5.38 0.72
C ALA A 113 -7.48 5.02 1.14
N ARG A 114 -8.47 5.61 0.45
CA ARG A 114 -9.89 5.31 0.68
C ARG A 114 -10.20 3.86 0.35
N ALA A 115 -9.69 3.36 -0.78
CA ALA A 115 -9.90 1.98 -1.20
C ALA A 115 -9.31 1.00 -0.18
N SER A 116 -8.08 1.23 0.26
CA SER A 116 -7.42 0.43 1.30
C SER A 116 -8.18 0.45 2.63
N ALA A 117 -8.67 1.63 3.04
CA ALA A 117 -9.49 1.77 4.24
C ALA A 117 -10.81 0.98 4.15
N ARG A 118 -11.45 0.94 2.96
CA ARG A 118 -12.63 0.11 2.73
C ARG A 118 -12.32 -1.39 2.78
N ALA A 119 -11.15 -1.78 2.25
CA ALA A 119 -10.74 -3.17 2.28
C ALA A 119 -10.56 -3.69 3.70
N VAL A 120 -10.01 -2.87 4.61
CA VAL A 120 -9.81 -3.32 6.00
C VAL A 120 -11.11 -3.53 6.80
N GLU A 121 -12.23 -3.00 6.30
CA GLU A 121 -13.58 -3.15 6.87
C GLU A 121 -14.28 -4.45 6.41
N ARG A 122 -13.68 -5.22 5.47
CA ARG A 122 -14.28 -6.42 4.84
C ARG A 122 -13.46 -7.68 5.11
N GLN A 123 -14.08 -8.85 5.01
CA GLN A 123 -13.41 -10.14 5.22
C GLN A 123 -12.94 -10.74 3.89
N GLY A 124 -11.76 -11.37 3.90
CA GLY A 124 -11.21 -12.07 2.73
C GLY A 124 -10.07 -11.30 2.05
N ALA A 125 -9.35 -11.97 1.14
CA ALA A 125 -8.26 -11.35 0.38
C ALA A 125 -8.80 -10.62 -0.86
N MET A 126 -9.31 -11.36 -1.85
CA MET A 126 -9.91 -10.78 -3.06
C MET A 126 -11.27 -10.14 -2.77
N ASP A 127 -12.09 -10.78 -1.93
CA ASP A 127 -13.44 -10.30 -1.61
C ASP A 127 -13.47 -8.99 -0.81
N SER A 128 -12.33 -8.62 -0.19
CA SER A 128 -12.22 -7.33 0.51
C SER A 128 -11.89 -6.17 -0.43
N ILE A 129 -11.46 -6.42 -1.67
CA ILE A 129 -11.07 -5.36 -2.60
C ILE A 129 -12.34 -4.63 -3.09
N PRO A 130 -12.49 -3.32 -2.83
CA PRO A 130 -13.64 -2.55 -3.28
C PRO A 130 -13.61 -2.29 -4.79
N PHE A 131 -14.79 -2.27 -5.40
CA PHE A 131 -14.99 -1.69 -6.71
C PHE A 131 -14.86 -0.16 -6.65
N GLU A 132 -14.59 0.46 -7.80
CA GLU A 132 -14.35 1.90 -7.86
C GLU A 132 -15.48 2.76 -7.29
N ASN A 133 -16.73 2.36 -7.52
CA ASN A 133 -17.91 3.08 -7.01
C ASN A 133 -18.09 2.96 -5.49
N GLU A 134 -17.30 2.12 -4.82
CA GLU A 134 -17.33 1.92 -3.37
C GLU A 134 -16.23 2.71 -2.65
N VAL A 135 -15.31 3.32 -3.40
CA VAL A 135 -14.14 4.04 -2.90
C VAL A 135 -14.45 5.50 -2.63
#